data_AF-A0A074WUK7-F1
#
_entry.id   AF-A0A074WUK7-F1
#
_cell.length_a   1.000
_cell.length_b   1.000
_cell.length_c   1.000
_cell.angle_alpha   90.00
_cell.angle_beta   90.00
_cell.angle_gamma   90.00
#
_symmetry.space_group_name_H-M   'P 1'
#
loop_
_entity.id
_entity.type
_entity.pdbx_description
1 polymer ?
#
loop_
_entity_poly.entity_id
_entity_poly.type
_entity_poly.pdbx_seq_one_letter_code
_entity_poly.pdbx_strand_id
1 'polypeptide(L)'
;MPSLTTTSLDNAYRALLKRGRLSQNPSQASLINRLSTIQTGLDSDTAKTPTGLYIHGSVGTGKSYLASLFTSTLPSHISRRRAHFHEFMLDVHSRLHLARSAAPKYGSVDPLPVIGRQIHAESRVLCFDEFQVTDIADAMILQRLMGAFWAAGGVMVATSNREPEKLYEDGLNRELFLPFIAMLKYRCETWVLGGEQDYRLADEEGAERRTVFFTDHAEFQRSLDTATKGQELIPYEIPVMMGRKLQVMAVQSG
;
A
#
# COMPACT_ATOMS: atom_id res chain seq x y z
N MET A 1 4.90 -31.98 -0.63
CA MET A 1 5.34 -30.73 -1.25
C MET A 1 4.29 -30.32 -2.28
N PRO A 2 3.52 -29.24 -2.07
CA PRO A 2 2.58 -28.80 -3.09
C PRO A 2 3.35 -28.03 -4.17
N SER A 3 3.16 -28.44 -5.42
CA SER A 3 3.74 -27.84 -6.62
C SER A 3 3.33 -26.37 -6.74
N LEU A 4 4.31 -25.47 -6.85
CA LEU A 4 4.13 -24.05 -7.17
C LEU A 4 3.51 -23.93 -8.59
N THR A 5 2.20 -23.81 -8.67
CA THR A 5 1.51 -23.37 -9.89
C THR A 5 1.96 -21.93 -10.16
N THR A 6 2.78 -21.75 -11.18
CA THR A 6 3.29 -20.42 -11.56
C THR A 6 2.13 -19.57 -12.08
N THR A 7 1.66 -18.59 -11.31
CA THR A 7 0.54 -17.73 -11.72
C THR A 7 1.00 -16.65 -12.70
N SER A 8 0.03 -15.97 -13.34
CA SER A 8 0.27 -14.79 -14.18
C SER A 8 1.05 -13.70 -13.41
N LEU A 9 0.79 -13.56 -12.12
CA LEU A 9 1.49 -12.64 -11.22
C LEU A 9 2.96 -13.00 -11.03
N ASP A 10 3.27 -14.27 -10.73
CA ASP A 10 4.63 -14.77 -10.58
C ASP A 10 5.47 -14.58 -11.85
N ASN A 11 4.87 -14.85 -13.02
CA ASN A 11 5.51 -14.65 -14.31
C ASN A 11 5.77 -13.15 -14.59
N ALA A 12 4.80 -12.29 -14.30
CA ALA A 12 4.95 -10.85 -14.49
C ALA A 12 6.02 -10.26 -13.56
N TYR A 13 6.08 -10.72 -12.30
CA TYR A 13 7.13 -10.32 -11.35
C TYR A 13 8.52 -10.76 -11.82
N ARG A 14 8.69 -12.02 -12.24
CA ARG A 14 9.96 -12.54 -12.78
C ARG A 14 10.42 -11.79 -14.04
N ALA A 15 9.49 -11.43 -14.92
CA ALA A 15 9.80 -10.64 -16.11
C ALA A 15 10.33 -9.24 -15.75
N LEU A 16 9.83 -8.65 -14.67
CA LEU A 16 10.27 -7.32 -14.20
C LEU A 16 11.64 -7.36 -13.52
N LEU A 17 11.93 -8.43 -12.77
CA LEU A 17 13.28 -8.69 -12.24
C LEU A 17 14.30 -8.84 -13.37
N LYS A 18 13.98 -9.62 -14.43
CA LYS A 18 14.86 -9.80 -15.60
C LYS A 18 15.12 -8.49 -16.35
N ARG A 19 14.19 -7.54 -16.31
CA ARG A 19 14.30 -6.21 -16.94
C ARG A 19 15.00 -5.17 -16.06
N GLY A 20 15.46 -5.53 -14.86
CA GLY A 20 16.15 -4.63 -13.94
C GLY A 20 15.27 -3.50 -13.38
N ARG A 21 13.94 -3.62 -13.49
CA ARG A 21 12.99 -2.58 -13.00
C ARG A 21 12.64 -2.74 -11.51
N LEU A 22 13.03 -3.84 -10.90
CA LEU A 22 12.88 -4.15 -9.48
C LEU A 22 14.18 -4.76 -8.97
N SER A 23 14.60 -4.40 -7.76
CA SER A 23 15.66 -5.09 -7.03
C SER A 23 15.11 -6.37 -6.40
N GLN A 24 15.91 -7.46 -6.40
CA GLN A 24 15.52 -8.67 -5.70
C GLN A 24 15.47 -8.39 -4.20
N ASN A 25 14.30 -8.59 -3.59
CA ASN A 25 14.10 -8.48 -2.15
C ASN A 25 13.27 -9.69 -1.69
N PRO A 26 13.78 -10.51 -0.74
CA PRO A 26 13.06 -11.67 -0.20
C PRO A 26 11.65 -11.35 0.31
N SER A 27 11.45 -10.17 0.91
CA SER A 27 10.13 -9.71 1.37
C SER A 27 9.17 -9.45 0.21
N GLN A 28 9.66 -8.94 -0.93
CA GLN A 28 8.83 -8.75 -2.12
C GLN A 28 8.45 -10.09 -2.76
N ALA A 29 9.37 -11.04 -2.85
CA ALA A 29 9.09 -12.36 -3.40
C ALA A 29 8.04 -13.11 -2.57
N SER A 30 8.16 -13.05 -1.24
CA SER A 30 7.18 -13.62 -0.32
C SER A 30 5.81 -12.96 -0.50
N LEU A 31 5.77 -11.64 -0.71
CA LEU A 31 4.54 -10.87 -0.90
C LEU A 31 3.84 -11.28 -2.20
N ILE A 32 4.60 -11.47 -3.26
CA ILE A 32 4.09 -12.00 -4.53
C ILE A 32 3.48 -13.38 -4.35
N ASN A 33 4.14 -14.31 -3.64
CA ASN A 33 3.58 -15.64 -3.36
C ASN A 33 2.25 -15.54 -2.60
N ARG A 34 2.14 -14.60 -1.64
CA ARG A 34 0.91 -14.40 -0.88
C ARG A 34 -0.21 -13.83 -1.75
N LEU A 35 0.08 -12.81 -2.55
CA LEU A 35 -0.85 -12.24 -3.52
C LEU A 35 -1.31 -13.28 -4.56
N SER A 36 -0.40 -14.14 -5.00
CA SER A 36 -0.67 -15.29 -5.90
C SER A 36 -1.66 -16.27 -5.27
N THR A 37 -1.50 -16.58 -3.98
CA THR A 37 -2.44 -17.41 -3.21
C THR A 37 -3.83 -16.77 -3.13
N ILE A 38 -3.92 -15.45 -2.95
CA ILE A 38 -5.20 -14.72 -2.96
C ILE A 38 -5.87 -14.84 -4.33
N GLN A 39 -5.12 -14.69 -5.43
CA GLN A 39 -5.67 -14.86 -6.79
C GLN A 39 -6.25 -16.26 -7.00
N THR A 40 -5.52 -17.31 -6.61
CA THR A 40 -6.01 -18.70 -6.70
C THR A 40 -7.25 -18.91 -5.83
N GLY A 41 -7.28 -18.34 -4.63
CA GLY A 41 -8.44 -18.45 -3.75
C GLY A 41 -9.69 -17.74 -4.29
N LEU A 42 -9.52 -16.62 -5.01
CA LEU A 42 -10.62 -15.89 -5.66
C LEU A 42 -11.23 -16.62 -6.85
N ASP A 43 -10.41 -17.43 -7.54
CA ASP A 43 -10.77 -18.25 -8.70
C ASP A 43 -11.35 -19.61 -8.27
N SER A 44 -10.96 -20.11 -7.10
CA SER A 44 -11.52 -21.34 -6.55
C SER A 44 -12.98 -21.16 -6.13
N ASP A 45 -13.85 -22.08 -6.53
CA ASP A 45 -15.26 -22.15 -6.09
C ASP A 45 -15.40 -22.69 -4.65
N THR A 46 -14.39 -22.43 -3.82
CA THR A 46 -14.42 -22.86 -2.42
C THR A 46 -15.28 -21.89 -1.61
N ALA A 47 -16.06 -22.42 -0.67
CA ALA A 47 -16.97 -21.63 0.17
C ALA A 47 -16.28 -20.58 1.06
N LYS A 48 -14.94 -20.50 1.07
CA LYS A 48 -14.17 -19.57 1.90
C LYS A 48 -13.56 -18.46 1.06
N THR A 49 -14.08 -17.25 1.23
CA THR A 49 -13.46 -16.03 0.70
C THR A 49 -12.03 -15.87 1.24
N PRO A 50 -11.03 -15.59 0.38
CA PRO A 50 -9.66 -15.34 0.81
C PRO A 50 -9.56 -14.13 1.74
N THR A 51 -8.64 -14.20 2.71
CA THR A 51 -8.25 -13.04 3.51
C THR A 51 -7.55 -12.01 2.62
N GLY A 52 -7.92 -10.73 2.77
CA GLY A 52 -7.29 -9.62 2.08
C GLY A 52 -5.88 -9.33 2.57
N LEU A 53 -5.29 -8.25 2.07
CA LEU A 53 -3.92 -7.86 2.40
C LEU A 53 -3.82 -6.35 2.68
N TYR A 54 -3.14 -5.99 3.76
CA TYR A 54 -2.80 -4.62 4.07
C TYR A 54 -1.28 -4.46 4.07
N ILE A 55 -0.75 -3.84 3.02
CA ILE A 55 0.69 -3.66 2.83
C ILE A 55 1.08 -2.27 3.31
N HIS A 56 1.99 -2.18 4.28
CA HIS A 56 2.49 -0.89 4.76
C HIS A 56 4.00 -0.79 4.79
N GLY A 57 4.51 0.44 4.82
CA GLY A 57 5.94 0.71 4.91
C GLY A 57 6.29 2.08 4.34
N SER A 58 7.57 2.45 4.40
CA SER A 58 8.04 3.78 4.01
C SER A 58 7.80 4.11 2.53
N VAL A 59 7.85 5.40 2.18
CA VAL A 59 7.74 5.87 0.79
C VAL A 59 8.86 5.27 -0.07
N GLY A 60 8.58 4.97 -1.34
CA GLY A 60 9.58 4.44 -2.28
C GLY A 60 9.87 2.94 -2.18
N THR A 61 9.19 2.20 -1.29
CA THR A 61 9.39 0.75 -1.09
C THR A 61 8.73 -0.15 -2.14
N GLY A 62 7.99 0.43 -3.10
CA GLY A 62 7.37 -0.30 -4.21
C GLY A 62 5.97 -0.88 -3.92
N LYS A 63 5.34 -0.56 -2.78
CA LYS A 63 4.01 -1.06 -2.38
C LYS A 63 2.96 -0.93 -3.48
N SER A 64 2.77 0.30 -3.98
CA SER A 64 1.77 0.61 -5.01
C SER A 64 2.08 -0.11 -6.33
N TYR A 65 3.36 -0.37 -6.61
CA TYR A 65 3.75 -1.12 -7.80
C TYR A 65 3.36 -2.60 -7.69
N LEU A 66 3.57 -3.23 -6.54
CA LEU A 66 3.14 -4.61 -6.30
C LEU A 66 1.61 -4.74 -6.29
N ALA A 67 0.89 -3.78 -5.70
CA ALA A 67 -0.56 -3.74 -5.75
C ALA A 67 -1.10 -3.54 -7.18
N SER A 68 -0.43 -2.71 -7.99
CA SER A 68 -0.72 -2.56 -9.42
C SER A 68 -0.50 -3.87 -10.18
N LEU A 69 0.59 -4.58 -9.90
CA LEU A 69 0.90 -5.86 -10.52
C LEU A 69 -0.17 -6.91 -10.18
N PHE A 70 -0.55 -7.04 -8.91
CA PHE A 70 -1.65 -7.90 -8.49
C PHE A 70 -2.95 -7.57 -9.24
N THR A 71 -3.33 -6.29 -9.28
CA THR A 71 -4.58 -5.85 -9.90
C THR A 71 -4.59 -6.13 -11.41
N SER A 72 -3.49 -5.85 -12.11
CA SER A 72 -3.37 -6.05 -13.56
C SER A 72 -3.36 -7.53 -13.97
N THR A 73 -2.93 -8.42 -13.08
CA THR A 73 -2.81 -9.86 -13.35
C THR A 73 -4.00 -10.68 -12.86
N LEU A 74 -4.97 -10.06 -12.17
CA LEU A 74 -6.22 -10.70 -11.78
C LEU A 74 -6.96 -11.25 -13.01
N PRO A 75 -7.47 -12.50 -12.96
CA PRO A 75 -8.32 -13.07 -13.99
C PRO A 75 -9.44 -12.13 -14.46
N SER A 76 -9.75 -12.13 -15.76
CA SER A 76 -10.69 -11.19 -16.38
C SER A 76 -12.12 -11.33 -15.86
N HIS A 77 -12.51 -12.50 -15.38
CA HIS A 77 -13.84 -12.77 -14.80
C HIS A 77 -13.98 -12.26 -13.35
N ILE A 78 -12.88 -11.85 -12.70
CA ILE A 78 -12.89 -11.27 -11.36
C ILE A 78 -13.01 -9.75 -11.49
N SER A 79 -14.19 -9.23 -11.16
CA SER A 79 -14.42 -7.78 -11.11
C SER A 79 -13.57 -7.13 -10.02
N ARG A 80 -12.98 -5.99 -10.35
CA ARG A 80 -12.02 -5.29 -9.50
C ARG A 80 -12.11 -3.79 -9.68
N ARG A 81 -11.84 -3.06 -8.61
CA ARG A 81 -11.67 -1.61 -8.62
C ARG A 81 -10.38 -1.25 -7.91
N ARG A 82 -9.52 -0.52 -8.60
CA ARG A 82 -8.33 0.11 -8.01
C ARG A 82 -8.53 1.62 -7.99
N ALA A 83 -8.30 2.24 -6.84
CA ALA A 83 -8.44 3.67 -6.66
C ALA A 83 -7.52 4.18 -5.54
N HIS A 84 -7.19 5.47 -5.58
CA HIS A 84 -6.69 6.13 -4.37
C HIS A 84 -7.81 6.16 -3.33
N PHE A 85 -7.46 5.96 -2.05
CA PHE A 85 -8.47 5.83 -1.00
C PHE A 85 -9.40 7.05 -0.89
N HIS A 86 -8.87 8.26 -1.05
CA HIS A 86 -9.66 9.49 -1.04
C HIS A 86 -10.72 9.53 -2.16
N GLU A 87 -10.36 9.12 -3.38
CA GLU A 87 -11.29 9.09 -4.52
C GLU A 87 -12.44 8.10 -4.29
N PHE A 88 -12.13 6.97 -3.64
CA PHE A 88 -13.16 6.03 -3.22
C PHE A 88 -14.12 6.63 -2.19
N MET A 89 -13.60 7.35 -1.19
CA MET A 89 -14.44 8.00 -0.19
C MET A 89 -15.34 9.08 -0.81
N LEU A 90 -14.86 9.84 -1.80
CA LEU A 90 -15.70 10.80 -2.53
C LEU A 90 -16.88 10.13 -3.24
N ASP A 91 -16.67 8.99 -3.90
CA ASP A 91 -17.75 8.20 -4.51
C ASP A 91 -18.75 7.70 -3.45
N VAL A 92 -18.25 7.17 -2.34
CA VAL A 92 -19.10 6.73 -1.22
C VAL A 92 -19.96 7.86 -0.67
N HIS A 93 -19.37 9.05 -0.44
CA HIS A 93 -20.10 10.23 0.03
C HIS A 93 -21.17 10.67 -0.98
N SER A 94 -20.86 10.64 -2.28
CA SER A 94 -21.83 10.93 -3.35
C SER A 94 -23.02 9.96 -3.31
N ARG A 95 -22.77 8.65 -3.24
CA ARG A 95 -23.82 7.62 -3.13
C ARG A 95 -24.65 7.80 -1.87
N LEU A 96 -24.01 8.13 -0.75
CA LEU A 96 -24.68 8.39 0.52
C LEU A 96 -25.58 9.62 0.46
N HIS A 97 -25.13 10.70 -0.18
CA HIS A 97 -25.92 11.90 -0.40
C HIS A 97 -27.16 11.60 -1.24
N LEU A 98 -26.99 10.90 -2.37
CA LEU A 98 -28.11 10.50 -3.23
C LEU A 98 -29.13 9.63 -2.49
N ALA A 99 -28.66 8.62 -1.74
CA ALA A 99 -29.53 7.73 -0.98
C ALA A 99 -30.35 8.47 0.10
N ARG A 100 -29.73 9.47 0.76
CA ARG A 100 -30.41 10.31 1.77
C ARG A 100 -31.41 11.27 1.13
N SER A 101 -31.07 11.86 -0.02
CA SER A 101 -31.96 12.78 -0.75
C SER A 101 -33.18 12.07 -1.33
N ALA A 102 -33.05 10.79 -1.71
CA ALA A 102 -34.14 9.97 -2.25
C ALA A 102 -35.11 9.44 -1.17
N ALA A 103 -34.72 9.45 0.10
CA ALA A 103 -35.54 8.95 1.21
C ALA A 103 -35.90 10.09 2.19
N PRO A 104 -36.89 10.94 1.86
CA PRO A 104 -37.27 12.05 2.71
C PRO A 104 -38.09 11.55 3.90
N LYS A 105 -37.61 11.87 5.10
CA LYS A 105 -38.39 11.96 6.35
C LYS A 105 -38.90 10.61 6.91
N TYR A 106 -38.39 10.28 8.10
CA TYR A 106 -38.79 9.18 8.99
C TYR A 106 -38.19 7.80 8.69
N GLY A 107 -37.06 7.49 9.36
CA GLY A 107 -36.65 6.11 9.65
C GLY A 107 -35.97 5.33 8.52
N SER A 108 -35.35 5.98 7.54
CA SER A 108 -34.67 5.27 6.47
C SER A 108 -33.55 4.38 7.01
N VAL A 109 -33.63 3.10 6.67
CA VAL A 109 -32.61 2.08 6.95
C VAL A 109 -31.25 2.63 6.53
N ASP A 110 -30.23 2.40 7.36
CA ASP A 110 -28.88 2.86 7.06
C ASP A 110 -28.45 2.42 5.64
N PRO A 111 -28.11 3.37 4.74
CA PRO A 111 -27.80 3.06 3.36
C PRO A 111 -26.41 2.44 3.19
N LEU A 112 -25.50 2.56 4.17
CA LEU A 112 -24.12 2.10 4.04
C LEU A 112 -24.00 0.59 3.76
N PRO A 113 -24.74 -0.32 4.44
CA PRO A 113 -24.76 -1.73 4.07
C PRO A 113 -25.26 -2.01 2.66
N VAL A 114 -26.21 -1.23 2.16
CA VAL A 114 -26.71 -1.36 0.79
C VAL A 114 -25.62 -0.95 -0.19
N ILE A 115 -24.98 0.21 0.04
CA ILE A 115 -23.87 0.72 -0.76
C ILE A 115 -22.70 -0.28 -0.76
N GLY A 116 -22.33 -0.84 0.40
CA GLY A 116 -21.26 -1.84 0.50
C GLY A 116 -21.52 -3.11 -0.33
N ARG A 117 -22.78 -3.58 -0.37
CA ARG A 117 -23.19 -4.70 -1.24
C ARG A 117 -23.19 -4.33 -2.72
N GLN A 118 -23.59 -3.10 -3.06
CA GLN A 118 -23.52 -2.60 -4.45
C GLN A 118 -22.07 -2.52 -4.93
N ILE A 119 -21.17 -1.97 -4.11
CA ILE A 119 -19.73 -1.91 -4.41
C ILE A 119 -19.18 -3.33 -4.60
N HIS A 120 -19.58 -4.30 -3.78
CA HIS A 120 -19.19 -5.70 -3.97
C HIS A 120 -19.69 -6.29 -5.31
N ALA A 121 -20.96 -6.02 -5.67
CA ALA A 121 -21.53 -6.47 -6.93
C ALA A 121 -20.80 -5.87 -8.15
N GLU A 122 -20.38 -4.60 -8.05
CA GLU A 122 -19.56 -3.91 -9.05
C GLU A 122 -18.12 -4.44 -9.08
N SER A 123 -17.57 -4.81 -7.93
CA SER A 123 -16.16 -5.17 -7.78
C SER A 123 -15.95 -6.12 -6.60
N ARG A 124 -15.69 -7.40 -6.89
CA ARG A 124 -15.35 -8.41 -5.88
C ARG A 124 -14.04 -8.09 -5.15
N VAL A 125 -13.11 -7.41 -5.81
CA VAL A 125 -11.83 -7.00 -5.25
C VAL A 125 -11.68 -5.49 -5.23
N LEU A 126 -11.39 -4.92 -4.06
CA LEU A 126 -11.02 -3.52 -3.89
C LEU A 126 -9.51 -3.42 -3.66
N CYS A 127 -8.84 -2.66 -4.52
CA CYS A 127 -7.42 -2.35 -4.42
C CYS A 127 -7.25 -0.87 -4.06
N PHE A 128 -6.82 -0.57 -2.84
CA PHE A 128 -6.60 0.82 -2.41
C PHE A 128 -5.12 1.19 -2.46
N ASP A 129 -4.82 2.28 -3.18
CA ASP A 129 -3.57 2.98 -3.01
C ASP A 129 -3.71 4.07 -1.94
N GLU A 130 -2.65 4.26 -1.17
CA GLU A 130 -2.56 5.33 -0.17
C GLU A 130 -3.70 5.30 0.86
N PHE A 131 -3.97 4.12 1.42
CA PHE A 131 -4.99 3.95 2.44
C PHE A 131 -4.61 4.74 3.71
N GLN A 132 -5.29 5.86 3.92
CA GLN A 132 -5.10 6.74 5.06
C GLN A 132 -6.43 7.36 5.44
N VAL A 133 -6.72 7.41 6.74
CA VAL A 133 -7.94 8.03 7.26
C VAL A 133 -7.54 9.30 8.00
N THR A 134 -8.18 10.42 7.68
CA THR A 134 -7.86 11.72 8.28
C THR A 134 -9.04 12.36 8.99
N ASP A 135 -10.26 11.83 8.82
CA ASP A 135 -11.50 12.35 9.41
C ASP A 135 -12.29 11.24 10.12
N ILE A 136 -12.90 11.58 11.26
CA ILE A 136 -13.78 10.71 12.03
C ILE A 136 -15.06 10.35 11.27
N ALA A 137 -15.57 11.23 10.40
CA ALA A 137 -16.74 10.95 9.57
C ALA A 137 -16.48 9.78 8.62
N ASP A 138 -15.31 9.77 7.97
CA ASP A 138 -14.87 8.68 7.10
C ASP A 138 -14.69 7.38 7.89
N ALA A 139 -14.09 7.46 9.08
CA ALA A 139 -13.95 6.32 9.99
C ALA A 139 -15.29 5.63 10.30
N MET A 140 -16.32 6.40 10.63
CA MET A 140 -17.66 5.87 10.92
C MET A 140 -18.33 5.24 9.70
N ILE A 141 -18.11 5.82 8.51
CA ILE A 141 -18.62 5.28 7.24
C ILE A 141 -17.95 3.94 6.90
N LEU A 142 -16.62 3.89 7.02
CA LEU A 142 -15.81 2.72 6.66
C LEU A 142 -16.21 1.47 7.41
N GLN A 143 -16.43 1.58 8.73
CA GLN A 143 -16.80 0.42 9.54
C GLN A 143 -18.03 -0.30 8.99
N ARG A 144 -19.08 0.45 8.67
CA ARG A 144 -20.38 -0.12 8.27
C ARG A 144 -20.35 -0.55 6.81
N LEU A 145 -19.73 0.26 5.95
CA LEU A 145 -19.61 -0.03 4.53
C LEU A 145 -18.72 -1.24 4.26
N MET A 146 -17.51 -1.25 4.82
CA MET A 146 -16.56 -2.35 4.62
C MET A 146 -17.04 -3.62 5.29
N GLY A 147 -17.73 -3.53 6.43
CA GLY A 147 -18.39 -4.66 7.07
C GLY A 147 -19.37 -5.37 6.13
N ALA A 148 -20.20 -4.61 5.41
CA ALA A 148 -21.13 -5.17 4.42
C ALA A 148 -20.43 -5.69 3.16
N PHE A 149 -19.42 -5.00 2.67
CA PHE A 149 -18.59 -5.45 1.54
C PHE A 149 -17.94 -6.81 1.84
N TRP A 150 -17.32 -6.94 3.01
CA TRP A 150 -16.67 -8.16 3.47
C TRP A 150 -17.65 -9.27 3.83
N ALA A 151 -18.86 -8.95 4.32
CA ALA A 151 -19.91 -9.94 4.54
C ALA A 151 -20.46 -10.50 3.22
N ALA A 152 -20.41 -9.72 2.13
CA ALA A 152 -20.79 -10.16 0.79
C ALA A 152 -19.72 -11.01 0.09
N GLY A 153 -18.56 -11.23 0.70
CA GLY A 153 -17.45 -12.00 0.13
C GLY A 153 -16.42 -11.17 -0.62
N GLY A 154 -16.42 -9.84 -0.43
CA GLY A 154 -15.41 -8.96 -1.01
C GLY A 154 -14.02 -9.15 -0.42
N VAL A 155 -12.99 -8.91 -1.22
CA VAL A 155 -11.57 -8.97 -0.81
C VAL A 155 -10.95 -7.59 -0.97
N MET A 156 -10.13 -7.18 0.01
CA MET A 156 -9.42 -5.91 -0.04
C MET A 156 -7.90 -6.13 -0.11
N VAL A 157 -7.23 -5.40 -0.98
CA VAL A 157 -5.77 -5.23 -0.98
C VAL A 157 -5.47 -3.74 -0.85
N ALA A 158 -4.79 -3.33 0.21
CA ALA A 158 -4.50 -1.92 0.46
C ALA A 158 -3.00 -1.67 0.58
N THR A 159 -2.54 -0.50 0.17
CA THR A 159 -1.18 -0.01 0.42
C THR A 159 -1.23 1.26 1.28
N SER A 160 -0.36 1.38 2.28
CA SER A 160 -0.32 2.55 3.16
C SER A 160 1.10 2.88 3.62
N ASN A 161 1.35 4.13 4.01
CA ASN A 161 2.58 4.50 4.71
C ASN A 161 2.46 4.31 6.23
N ARG A 162 1.28 3.93 6.74
CA ARG A 162 1.01 3.71 8.16
C ARG A 162 0.56 2.27 8.38
N GLU A 163 0.99 1.68 9.48
CA GLU A 163 0.41 0.41 9.96
C GLU A 163 -1.06 0.60 10.38
N PRO A 164 -1.89 -0.46 10.41
CA PRO A 164 -3.32 -0.36 10.71
C PRO A 164 -3.63 0.40 12.00
N GLU A 165 -2.85 0.17 13.05
CA GLU A 165 -2.99 0.80 14.35
C GLU A 165 -2.77 2.32 14.26
N LYS A 166 -1.91 2.79 13.37
CA LYS A 166 -1.57 4.21 13.22
C LYS A 166 -2.41 4.96 12.18
N LEU A 167 -3.40 4.30 11.57
CA LEU A 167 -4.21 4.88 10.49
C LEU A 167 -4.94 6.17 10.86
N TYR A 168 -5.35 6.30 12.12
CA TYR A 168 -6.02 7.47 12.67
C TYR A 168 -5.43 7.83 14.04
N GLU A 169 -4.10 7.75 14.14
CA GLU A 169 -3.35 8.15 15.33
C GLU A 169 -3.63 9.62 15.64
N ASP A 170 -3.84 9.93 16.93
CA ASP A 170 -4.21 11.27 17.44
C ASP A 170 -5.50 11.89 16.87
N GLY A 171 -6.30 11.10 16.16
CA GLY A 171 -7.59 11.53 15.63
C GLY A 171 -8.63 11.81 16.71
N LEU A 172 -9.51 12.79 16.45
CA LEU A 172 -10.63 13.10 17.34
C LEU A 172 -11.55 11.88 17.50
N ASN A 173 -11.91 11.52 18.72
CA ASN A 173 -12.76 10.36 19.02
C ASN A 173 -12.24 9.03 18.41
N ARG A 174 -10.91 8.86 18.35
CA ARG A 174 -10.23 7.65 17.82
C ARG A 174 -10.81 6.32 18.33
N GLU A 175 -11.34 6.29 19.55
CA GLU A 175 -11.99 5.10 20.13
C GLU A 175 -13.11 4.56 19.24
N LEU A 176 -13.86 5.43 18.56
CA LEU A 176 -14.92 5.05 17.61
C LEU A 176 -14.37 4.37 16.35
N PHE A 177 -13.08 4.53 16.04
CA PHE A 177 -12.41 3.91 14.89
C PHE A 177 -11.73 2.57 15.22
N LEU A 178 -11.45 2.29 16.51
CA LEU A 178 -10.84 1.02 16.93
C LEU A 178 -11.61 -0.22 16.44
N PRO A 179 -12.96 -0.25 16.41
CA PRO A 179 -13.70 -1.37 15.84
C PRO A 179 -13.40 -1.61 14.37
N PHE A 180 -13.17 -0.55 13.58
CA PHE A 180 -12.76 -0.70 12.18
C PHE A 180 -11.34 -1.27 12.08
N ILE A 181 -10.40 -0.80 12.89
CA ILE A 181 -9.03 -1.34 12.91
C ILE A 181 -9.04 -2.83 13.25
N ALA A 182 -9.83 -3.24 14.25
CA ALA A 182 -9.99 -4.64 14.62
C ALA A 182 -10.57 -5.47 13.45
N MET A 183 -11.60 -4.96 12.78
CA MET A 183 -12.19 -5.61 11.62
C MET A 183 -11.21 -5.69 10.43
N LEU A 184 -10.43 -4.63 10.19
CA LEU A 184 -9.40 -4.58 9.17
C LEU A 184 -8.34 -5.67 9.41
N LYS A 185 -7.81 -5.78 10.63
CA LYS A 185 -6.83 -6.81 10.99
C LYS A 185 -7.39 -8.24 10.93
N TYR A 186 -8.69 -8.40 11.17
CA TYR A 186 -9.35 -9.70 11.04
C TYR A 186 -9.55 -10.10 9.57
N ARG A 187 -9.87 -9.15 8.70
CA ARG A 187 -10.17 -9.39 7.27
C ARG A 187 -8.97 -9.25 6.36
N CYS A 188 -7.88 -8.65 6.82
CA CYS A 188 -6.67 -8.44 6.06
C CYS A 188 -5.46 -8.86 6.88
N GLU A 189 -4.58 -9.62 6.25
CA GLU A 189 -3.26 -9.90 6.80
C GLU A 189 -2.36 -8.67 6.60
N THR A 190 -1.64 -8.27 7.64
CA THR A 190 -0.76 -7.09 7.61
C THR A 190 0.64 -7.49 7.15
N TRP A 191 1.17 -6.78 6.16
CA TRP A 191 2.49 -7.02 5.58
C TRP A 191 3.34 -5.75 5.59
N VAL A 192 4.56 -5.86 6.12
CA VAL A 192 5.54 -4.77 6.14
C VAL A 192 6.42 -4.86 4.90
N LEU A 193 6.51 -3.77 4.13
CA LEU A 193 7.41 -3.64 3.00
C LEU A 193 8.43 -2.53 3.25
N GLY A 194 9.69 -2.92 3.44
CA GLY A 194 10.80 -1.98 3.65
C GLY A 194 10.95 -1.45 5.09
N GLY A 195 10.58 -2.24 6.10
CA GLY A 195 10.85 -1.95 7.52
C GLY A 195 11.54 -3.12 8.23
N GLU A 196 12.49 -2.79 9.12
CA GLU A 196 13.25 -3.51 10.18
C GLU A 196 13.49 -5.04 10.19
N GLN A 197 13.07 -5.83 9.20
CA GLN A 197 13.77 -7.09 8.93
C GLN A 197 14.95 -6.77 8.02
N ASP A 198 16.03 -6.40 8.68
CA ASP A 198 17.36 -6.19 8.10
C ASP A 198 17.91 -7.54 7.59
N TYR A 199 17.45 -7.99 6.42
CA TYR A 199 18.00 -9.17 5.75
C TYR A 199 19.41 -8.93 5.18
N ARG A 200 19.97 -7.70 5.30
CA ARG A 200 21.40 -7.49 5.05
C ARG A 200 22.25 -8.17 6.10
N LEU A 201 21.79 -8.30 7.34
CA LEU A 201 22.52 -9.03 8.39
C LEU A 201 22.61 -10.55 8.13
N ALA A 202 21.90 -11.08 7.14
CA ALA A 202 22.11 -12.45 6.68
C ALA A 202 23.25 -12.57 5.63
N ASP A 203 23.70 -11.46 5.04
CA ASP A 203 24.77 -11.42 4.02
C ASP A 203 25.89 -10.37 4.32
N GLU A 204 25.82 -9.62 5.41
CA GLU A 204 26.80 -8.60 5.80
C GLU A 204 27.59 -9.01 7.05
N GLU A 205 28.34 -10.10 6.94
CA GLU A 205 29.57 -10.29 7.73
C GLU A 205 30.74 -9.40 7.20
N GLY A 206 30.50 -8.36 6.38
CA GLY A 206 31.62 -7.65 5.78
C GLY A 206 31.44 -6.26 5.13
N ALA A 207 30.31 -5.56 5.27
CA ALA A 207 30.17 -4.21 4.70
C ALA A 207 29.83 -3.16 5.76
N GLU A 208 30.73 -2.18 5.93
CA GLU A 208 30.59 -1.09 6.90
C GLU A 208 29.30 -0.29 6.71
N ARG A 209 28.54 -0.13 7.80
CA ARG A 209 27.37 0.77 7.87
C ARG A 209 27.78 2.19 7.48
N ARG A 210 27.32 2.68 6.33
CA ARG A 210 27.37 4.11 6.00
C ARG A 210 26.25 4.83 6.75
N THR A 211 26.62 5.66 7.71
CA THR A 211 25.72 6.63 8.36
C THR A 211 25.34 7.71 7.34
N VAL A 212 24.04 7.87 7.10
CA VAL A 212 23.49 8.81 6.10
C VAL A 212 22.76 9.99 6.74
N PHE A 213 22.74 10.05 8.07
CA PHE A 213 22.12 11.12 8.86
C PHE A 213 23.12 11.60 9.90
N PHE A 214 23.38 12.91 9.90
CA PHE A 214 24.30 13.56 10.82
C PHE A 214 23.51 14.54 11.68
N THR A 215 23.62 14.39 13.00
CA THR A 215 23.06 15.35 13.96
C THR A 215 24.09 16.38 14.41
N ASP A 216 25.38 16.11 14.17
CA ASP A 216 26.50 17.01 14.42
C ASP A 216 27.11 17.53 13.10
N HIS A 217 27.23 18.85 12.98
CA HIS A 217 27.82 19.51 11.82
C HIS A 217 29.29 19.12 11.62
N ALA A 218 30.06 18.90 12.69
CA ALA A 218 31.46 18.51 12.59
C ALA A 218 31.64 17.06 12.10
N GLU A 219 30.65 16.20 12.38
CA GLU A 219 30.61 14.82 11.88
C GLU A 219 30.22 14.79 10.39
N PHE A 220 29.23 15.60 10.00
CA PHE A 220 28.87 15.79 8.60
C PHE A 220 30.06 16.28 7.78
N GLN A 221 30.77 17.30 8.24
CA GLN A 221 31.91 17.86 7.51
C GLN A 221 33.02 16.82 7.29
N ARG A 222 33.35 16.02 8.33
CA ARG A 222 34.34 14.94 8.21
C ARG A 222 33.91 13.86 7.21
N SER A 223 32.63 13.47 7.24
CA SER A 223 32.10 12.51 6.27
C SER A 223 32.11 13.07 4.84
N LEU A 224 31.78 14.36 4.69
CA LEU A 224 31.80 15.03 3.40
C LEU A 224 33.22 15.10 2.85
N ASP A 225 34.20 15.54 3.64
CA ASP A 225 35.61 15.62 3.25
C ASP A 225 36.19 14.25 2.88
N THR A 226 35.77 13.20 3.61
CA THR A 226 36.16 11.81 3.29
C THR A 226 35.58 11.36 1.95
N ALA A 227 34.30 11.68 1.69
CA ALA A 227 33.62 11.32 0.45
C ALA A 227 34.14 12.10 -0.76
N THR A 228 34.51 13.37 -0.58
CA THR A 228 35.08 14.23 -1.62
C THR A 228 36.59 14.08 -1.76
N LYS A 229 37.25 13.34 -0.86
CA LYS A 229 38.72 13.24 -0.74
C LYS A 229 39.39 14.63 -0.67
N GLY A 230 38.71 15.61 -0.07
CA GLY A 230 39.17 16.99 0.01
C GLY A 230 39.14 17.77 -1.32
N GLN A 231 38.46 17.27 -2.35
CA GLN A 231 38.26 18.02 -3.60
C GLN A 231 37.27 19.17 -3.40
N GLU A 232 37.52 20.28 -4.10
CA GLU A 232 36.68 21.47 -4.04
C GLU A 232 35.30 21.18 -4.67
N LEU A 233 34.26 21.58 -3.95
CA LEU A 233 32.88 21.42 -4.40
C LEU A 233 32.47 22.61 -5.26
N ILE A 234 32.11 22.35 -6.51
CA ILE A 234 31.62 23.36 -7.45
C ILE A 234 30.09 23.26 -7.59
N PRO A 235 29.39 24.39 -7.82
CA PRO A 235 27.96 24.37 -8.12
C PRO A 235 27.67 23.58 -9.40
N TYR A 236 26.71 22.67 -9.34
CA TYR A 236 26.29 21.79 -10.44
C TYR A 236 24.77 21.75 -10.55
N GLU A 237 24.25 21.95 -11.76
CA GLU A 237 22.82 21.87 -12.05
C GLU A 237 22.42 20.45 -12.44
N ILE A 238 21.58 19.81 -11.62
CA ILE A 238 20.91 18.56 -11.95
C ILE A 238 19.52 18.89 -12.50
N PRO A 239 19.22 18.60 -13.77
CA PRO A 239 17.86 18.72 -14.29
C PRO A 239 16.96 17.66 -13.64
N VAL A 240 15.81 18.07 -13.12
CA VAL A 240 14.80 17.16 -12.56
C VAL A 240 13.49 17.27 -13.34
N MET A 241 12.54 16.36 -13.07
CA MET A 241 11.28 16.30 -13.81
C MET A 241 10.50 17.62 -13.76
N MET A 242 9.63 17.83 -14.76
CA MET A 242 8.79 19.03 -14.89
C MET A 242 9.58 20.34 -15.07
N GLY A 243 10.74 20.28 -15.74
CA GLY A 243 11.53 21.45 -16.11
C GLY A 243 12.22 22.16 -14.93
N ARG A 244 12.22 21.58 -13.74
CA ARG A 244 12.89 22.14 -12.56
C ARG A 244 14.38 21.80 -12.60
N LYS A 245 15.18 22.66 -11.99
CA LYS A 245 16.63 22.50 -11.86
C LYS A 245 17.00 22.48 -10.38
N LEU A 246 17.81 21.50 -9.99
CA LEU A 246 18.35 21.37 -8.65
C LEU A 246 19.82 21.82 -8.68
N GLN A 247 20.15 22.85 -7.88
CA GLN A 247 21.52 23.29 -7.67
C GLN A 247 22.12 22.48 -6.52
N VAL A 248 23.20 21.75 -6.78
CA VAL A 248 23.94 20.99 -5.78
C VAL A 248 25.42 21.35 -5.83
N MET A 249 26.12 21.18 -4.72
CA MET A 249 27.57 21.28 -4.67
C MET A 249 28.16 19.90 -4.96
N ALA A 250 28.98 19.75 -6.00
CA ALA A 250 29.51 18.48 -6.45
C ALA A 250 31.01 18.55 -6.73
N VAL A 251 31.70 17.41 -6.61
CA VAL A 251 33.09 17.28 -7.06
C VAL A 251 33.12 17.02 -8.56
N GLN A 252 34.03 17.68 -9.29
CA GLN A 252 34.19 17.47 -10.71
C GLN A 252 34.87 16.12 -10.95
N SER A 253 34.10 15.09 -11.31
CA SER A 253 34.68 13.82 -11.77
C SER A 253 35.28 14.06 -13.16
N GLY A 254 36.59 13.83 -13.29
CA GLY A 254 37.27 13.74 -14.59
C GLY A 254 36.87 12.48 -15.36
#